data_AF-A0A522FI89-F1
#
_entry.id   AF-A0A522FI89-F1
#
_cell.length_a   1.000
_cell.length_b   1.000
_cell.length_c   1.000
_cell.angle_alpha   90.00
_cell.angle_beta   90.00
_cell.angle_gamma   90.00
#
_symmetry.space_group_name_H-M   'P 1'
#
loop_
_entity.id
_entity.type
_entity.pdbx_description
1 polymer ?
#
loop_
_entity_poly.entity_id
_entity_poly.type
_entity_poly.pdbx_seq_one_letter_code
_entity_poly.pdbx_strand_id
1 'polypeptide(L)'
;DKSYHLFNEKCFKKMKKGAWLFNTSRGEVADTAALKNALESGKLGGAVIDVWENEPDIDLEFMAKTFIATPHIAGYSTDGKANGTAMIVNSLCKHFDLPLKNWYPLNVPPPTTPEISINGIGKSDEDIIREAVFHTYNIEEDDIKLRFSPSDFEKYRGDYPIRREFTSYTLRLKSCPGKSRQILKDMGFRVSI
;
A
#
# COMPACT_ATOMS: atom_id res chain seq x y z
N ASP A 1 -19.22 -6.68 15.20
CA ASP A 1 -19.16 -5.67 14.12
C ASP A 1 -19.97 -6.17 12.92
N LYS A 2 -20.55 -5.30 12.09
CA LYS A 2 -21.22 -5.70 10.84
C LYS A 2 -20.25 -6.07 9.73
N SER A 3 -19.00 -5.59 9.80
CA SER A 3 -17.93 -5.93 8.86
C SER A 3 -17.23 -7.25 9.20
N TYR A 4 -17.45 -7.78 10.41
CA TYR A 4 -16.87 -9.04 10.86
C TYR A 4 -17.28 -10.19 9.94
N HIS A 5 -16.28 -10.87 9.37
CA HIS A 5 -16.42 -11.95 8.40
C HIS A 5 -17.37 -11.61 7.24
N LEU A 6 -17.31 -10.36 6.78
CA LEU A 6 -18.01 -9.91 5.57
C LEU A 6 -17.63 -10.78 4.37
N PHE A 7 -16.34 -11.14 4.27
CA PHE A 7 -15.83 -12.12 3.32
C PHE A 7 -15.72 -13.50 3.98
N ASN A 8 -16.84 -14.21 4.01
CA ASN A 8 -16.96 -15.59 4.47
C ASN A 8 -17.20 -16.57 3.29
N GLU A 9 -17.35 -17.86 3.60
CA GLU A 9 -17.54 -18.93 2.61
C GLU A 9 -18.71 -18.65 1.63
N LYS A 10 -19.84 -18.13 2.12
CA LYS A 10 -21.00 -17.80 1.28
C LYS A 10 -20.69 -16.65 0.32
N CYS A 11 -19.90 -15.67 0.77
CA CYS A 11 -19.43 -14.57 -0.07
C CYS A 11 -18.49 -15.10 -1.16
N PHE A 12 -17.46 -15.86 -0.78
CA PHE A 12 -16.50 -16.43 -1.73
C PHE A 12 -17.16 -17.32 -2.77
N LYS A 13 -18.14 -18.16 -2.40
CA LYS A 13 -18.91 -19.01 -3.34
C LYS A 13 -19.57 -18.20 -4.47
N LYS A 14 -20.00 -16.97 -4.18
CA LYS A 14 -20.64 -16.05 -5.15
C LYS A 14 -19.64 -15.27 -6.02
N MET A 15 -18.38 -15.19 -5.62
CA MET A 15 -17.36 -14.50 -6.42
C MET A 15 -17.08 -15.22 -7.74
N LYS A 16 -16.55 -14.51 -8.73
CA LYS A 16 -16.10 -15.14 -9.98
C LYS A 16 -14.94 -16.09 -9.69
N LYS A 17 -14.88 -17.24 -10.38
CA LYS A 17 -13.71 -18.15 -10.28
C LYS A 17 -12.46 -17.41 -10.77
N GLY A 18 -11.36 -17.53 -10.05
CA GLY A 18 -10.11 -16.82 -10.35
C GLY A 18 -10.09 -15.35 -9.94
N ALA A 19 -11.11 -14.87 -9.20
CA ALA A 19 -11.10 -13.51 -8.66
C ALA A 19 -9.95 -13.33 -7.66
N TRP A 20 -9.48 -12.09 -7.51
CA TRP A 20 -8.46 -11.73 -6.53
C TRP A 20 -9.09 -11.00 -5.34
N LEU A 21 -8.55 -11.26 -4.16
CA LEU A 21 -8.91 -10.52 -2.94
C LEU A 21 -7.73 -9.64 -2.49
N PHE A 22 -8.02 -8.41 -2.11
CA PHE A 22 -7.07 -7.52 -1.47
C PHE A 22 -7.66 -7.11 -0.12
N ASN A 23 -7.00 -7.42 0.99
CA ASN A 23 -7.41 -6.95 2.31
C ASN A 23 -6.29 -6.15 2.96
N THR A 24 -6.49 -4.83 3.00
CA THR A 24 -5.63 -3.84 3.67
C THR A 24 -6.43 -3.01 4.68
N SER A 25 -7.53 -3.58 5.20
CA SER A 25 -8.49 -2.89 6.06
C SER A 25 -8.36 -3.30 7.55
N ARG A 26 -9.04 -4.38 7.95
CA ARG A 26 -8.90 -5.09 9.23
C ARG A 26 -8.89 -6.59 8.96
N GLY A 27 -8.18 -7.35 9.80
CA GLY A 27 -8.02 -8.79 9.62
C GLY A 27 -9.36 -9.51 9.59
N GLU A 28 -10.19 -9.23 10.58
CA GLU A 28 -11.47 -9.90 10.85
C GLU A 28 -12.57 -9.57 9.83
N VAL A 29 -12.28 -8.76 8.82
CA VAL A 29 -13.20 -8.53 7.70
C VAL A 29 -13.31 -9.76 6.80
N ALA A 30 -12.24 -10.56 6.71
CA ALA A 30 -12.23 -11.82 5.99
C ALA A 30 -12.06 -12.98 6.98
N ASP A 31 -12.93 -13.98 6.88
CA ASP A 31 -12.79 -15.24 7.62
C ASP A 31 -11.58 -16.00 7.08
N THR A 32 -10.53 -16.15 7.90
CA THR A 32 -9.26 -16.78 7.50
C THR A 32 -9.46 -18.20 6.99
N ALA A 33 -10.32 -18.99 7.63
CA ALA A 33 -10.56 -20.37 7.22
C ALA A 33 -11.28 -20.43 5.87
N ALA A 34 -12.30 -19.59 5.68
CA ALA A 34 -13.00 -19.49 4.40
C ALA A 34 -12.08 -19.00 3.27
N LEU A 35 -11.18 -18.08 3.57
CA LEU A 35 -10.22 -17.53 2.62
C LEU A 35 -9.16 -18.56 2.19
N LYS A 36 -8.58 -19.32 3.15
CA LYS A 36 -7.68 -20.45 2.85
C LYS A 36 -8.35 -21.44 1.90
N ASN A 37 -9.57 -21.88 2.21
CA ASN A 37 -10.34 -22.82 1.38
C ASN A 37 -10.62 -22.25 -0.03
N ALA A 38 -10.91 -20.94 -0.13
CA ALA A 38 -11.17 -20.29 -1.41
C ALA A 38 -9.92 -20.23 -2.30
N LEU A 39 -8.73 -20.04 -1.71
CA LEU A 39 -7.45 -20.09 -2.42
C LEU A 39 -7.11 -21.52 -2.86
N GLU A 40 -7.22 -22.50 -1.95
CA GLU A 40 -6.90 -23.91 -2.22
C GLU A 40 -7.78 -24.52 -3.31
N SER A 41 -9.08 -24.20 -3.30
CA SER A 41 -10.02 -24.67 -4.32
C SER A 41 -9.84 -23.97 -5.68
N GLY A 42 -8.97 -22.96 -5.78
CA GLY A 42 -8.83 -22.10 -6.96
C GLY A 42 -10.08 -21.24 -7.22
N LYS A 43 -10.95 -21.08 -6.22
CA LYS A 43 -12.09 -20.17 -6.30
C LYS A 43 -11.58 -18.74 -6.40
N LEU A 44 -10.59 -18.39 -5.58
CA LEU A 44 -9.76 -17.21 -5.75
C LEU A 44 -8.49 -17.58 -6.53
N GLY A 45 -8.07 -16.67 -7.40
CA GLY A 45 -6.82 -16.78 -8.15
C GLY A 45 -5.60 -16.25 -7.37
N GLY A 46 -5.84 -15.48 -6.31
CA GLY A 46 -4.80 -14.91 -5.45
C GLY A 46 -5.38 -14.02 -4.36
N ALA A 47 -4.57 -13.77 -3.34
CA ALA A 47 -4.88 -12.84 -2.26
C ALA A 47 -3.67 -11.97 -1.90
N VAL A 48 -3.89 -10.67 -1.73
CA VAL A 48 -2.90 -9.71 -1.21
C VAL A 48 -3.39 -9.23 0.16
N ILE A 49 -2.59 -9.50 1.20
CA ILE A 49 -2.98 -9.34 2.60
C ILE A 49 -1.97 -8.45 3.30
N ASP A 50 -2.46 -7.37 3.90
CA ASP A 50 -1.70 -6.51 4.81
C ASP A 50 -2.19 -6.66 6.26
N VAL A 51 -3.41 -7.16 6.48
CA VAL A 51 -4.03 -7.25 7.81
C VAL A 51 -4.51 -8.67 8.14
N TRP A 52 -4.42 -9.05 9.42
CA TRP A 52 -4.57 -10.43 9.88
C TRP A 52 -5.47 -10.52 11.13
N GLU A 53 -6.24 -11.60 11.31
CA GLU A 53 -7.22 -11.70 12.41
C GLU A 53 -6.59 -11.74 13.81
N ASN A 54 -5.37 -12.29 13.93
CA ASN A 54 -4.71 -12.51 15.21
C ASN A 54 -3.36 -11.77 15.29
N GLU A 55 -3.27 -10.55 14.76
CA GLU A 55 -2.03 -9.77 14.85
C GLU A 55 -1.56 -9.60 16.30
N PRO A 56 -0.26 -9.77 16.60
CA PRO A 56 0.85 -10.04 15.67
C PRO A 56 1.08 -11.54 15.36
N ASP A 57 0.37 -12.45 16.03
CA ASP A 57 0.48 -13.90 15.91
C ASP A 57 -0.27 -14.44 14.68
N ILE A 58 0.24 -14.11 13.49
CA ILE A 58 -0.39 -14.46 12.21
C ILE A 58 -0.35 -15.97 11.90
N ASP A 59 -1.38 -16.46 11.18
CA ASP A 59 -1.41 -17.84 10.65
C ASP A 59 -0.38 -17.98 9.51
N LEU A 60 0.73 -18.66 9.79
CA LEU A 60 1.82 -18.87 8.83
C LEU A 60 1.41 -19.77 7.65
N GLU A 61 0.49 -20.70 7.87
CA GLU A 61 -0.02 -21.55 6.79
C GLU A 61 -0.90 -20.73 5.84
N PHE A 62 -1.68 -19.80 6.38
CA PHE A 62 -2.41 -18.83 5.56
C PHE A 62 -1.45 -17.90 4.82
N MET A 63 -0.46 -17.33 5.50
CA MET A 63 0.55 -16.45 4.89
C MET A 63 1.21 -17.12 3.67
N ALA A 64 1.58 -18.40 3.78
CA ALA A 64 2.19 -19.16 2.69
C ALA A 64 1.31 -19.30 1.43
N LYS A 65 -0.02 -19.16 1.57
CA LYS A 65 -0.99 -19.23 0.44
C LYS A 65 -1.28 -17.88 -0.19
N THR A 66 -0.88 -16.77 0.44
CA THR A 66 -1.08 -15.42 -0.10
C THR A 66 -0.05 -15.10 -1.18
N PHE A 67 -0.44 -14.26 -2.14
CA PHE A 67 0.45 -13.74 -3.17
C PHE A 67 1.40 -12.67 -2.61
N ILE A 68 0.88 -11.73 -1.82
CA ILE A 68 1.66 -10.74 -1.07
C ILE A 68 1.12 -10.72 0.36
N ALA A 69 2.03 -10.71 1.33
CA ALA A 69 1.79 -10.68 2.76
C ALA A 69 2.59 -9.53 3.38
N THR A 70 1.96 -8.59 4.08
CA THR A 70 2.66 -7.46 4.71
C THR A 70 2.19 -7.25 6.16
N PRO A 71 3.05 -6.70 7.05
CA PRO A 71 2.76 -6.62 8.49
C PRO A 71 1.94 -5.38 8.88
N HIS A 72 0.79 -5.16 8.26
CA HIS A 72 -0.10 -4.03 8.54
C HIS A 72 0.57 -2.66 8.40
N ILE A 73 1.18 -2.45 7.24
CA ILE A 73 1.99 -1.27 6.88
C ILE A 73 1.48 -0.55 5.63
N ALA A 74 0.33 -0.93 5.05
CA ALA A 74 -0.19 -0.26 3.85
C ALA A 74 -0.35 1.25 4.05
N GLY A 75 -0.69 1.70 5.26
CA GLY A 75 -0.83 3.12 5.61
C GLY A 75 0.44 3.84 6.08
N TYR A 76 1.60 3.19 6.12
CA TYR A 76 2.80 3.70 6.82
C TYR A 76 3.64 4.70 6.02
N SER A 77 3.04 5.50 5.13
CA SER A 77 3.76 6.61 4.49
C SER A 77 4.12 7.67 5.52
N THR A 78 5.28 8.30 5.33
CA THR A 78 5.71 9.45 6.14
C THR A 78 4.72 10.61 5.96
N ASP A 79 4.23 10.79 4.72
CA ASP A 79 3.20 11.75 4.35
C ASP A 79 1.89 11.50 5.10
N GLY A 80 1.44 10.24 5.20
CA GLY A 80 0.23 9.85 5.95
C GLY A 80 0.33 10.21 7.44
N LYS A 81 1.48 9.93 8.06
CA LYS A 81 1.76 10.34 9.46
C LYS A 81 1.74 11.87 9.61
N ALA A 82 2.36 12.61 8.69
CA ALA A 82 2.37 14.06 8.70
C ALA A 82 0.97 14.67 8.48
N ASN A 83 0.18 14.08 7.57
CA ASN A 83 -1.20 14.46 7.28
C ASN A 83 -2.10 14.30 8.52
N GLY A 84 -1.95 13.20 9.27
CA GLY A 84 -2.69 12.99 10.52
C GLY A 84 -2.47 14.12 11.53
N THR A 85 -1.22 14.49 11.77
CA THR A 85 -0.89 15.63 12.65
C THR A 85 -1.42 16.94 12.09
N ALA A 86 -1.26 17.18 10.79
CA ALA A 86 -1.75 18.40 10.13
C ALA A 86 -3.27 18.56 10.28
N MET A 87 -4.03 17.49 10.09
CA MET A 87 -5.49 17.51 10.25
C MET A 87 -5.90 17.90 11.67
N ILE A 88 -5.25 17.33 12.70
CA ILE A 88 -5.53 17.63 14.10
C ILE A 88 -5.21 19.09 14.42
N VAL A 89 -4.01 19.57 14.05
CA VAL A 89 -3.59 20.96 14.31
C VAL A 89 -4.55 21.94 13.65
N ASN A 90 -4.87 21.75 12.37
CA ASN A 90 -5.80 22.63 11.66
C ASN A 90 -7.22 22.60 12.26
N SER A 91 -7.69 21.42 12.71
CA SER A 91 -8.99 21.28 13.37
C SER A 91 -9.03 22.00 14.71
N LEU A 92 -7.98 21.85 15.54
CA LEU A 92 -7.85 22.54 16.82
C LEU A 92 -7.80 24.06 16.64
N CYS A 93 -6.99 24.54 15.70
CA CYS A 93 -6.90 25.97 15.42
C CYS A 93 -8.23 26.55 14.94
N LYS A 94 -8.97 25.80 14.11
CA LYS A 94 -10.32 26.19 13.71
C LYS A 94 -11.31 26.19 14.89
N HIS A 95 -11.26 25.19 15.76
CA HIS A 95 -12.20 25.06 16.87
C HIS A 95 -12.03 26.16 17.93
N PHE A 96 -10.78 26.54 18.21
CA PHE A 96 -10.44 27.54 19.23
C PHE A 96 -10.12 28.93 18.67
N ASP A 97 -10.39 29.18 17.38
CA ASP A 97 -10.09 30.44 16.68
C ASP A 97 -8.63 30.91 16.83
N LEU A 98 -7.69 29.97 16.71
CA LEU A 98 -6.25 30.25 16.74
C LEU A 98 -5.78 30.72 15.34
N PRO A 99 -4.74 31.58 15.27
CA PRO A 99 -4.35 32.24 14.01
C PRO A 99 -3.74 31.32 12.95
N LEU A 100 -3.35 30.11 13.34
CA LEU A 100 -2.65 29.18 12.47
C LEU A 100 -3.62 28.49 11.49
N LYS A 101 -3.34 28.59 10.19
CA LYS A 101 -4.17 28.04 9.11
C LYS A 101 -3.33 27.27 8.12
N ASN A 102 -3.88 26.18 7.57
CA ASN A 102 -3.22 25.30 6.62
C ASN A 102 -1.84 24.83 7.09
N TRP A 103 -1.70 24.59 8.40
CA TRP A 103 -0.45 24.14 8.97
C TRP A 103 -0.10 22.75 8.48
N TYR A 104 1.18 22.56 8.22
CA TYR A 104 1.78 21.28 7.86
C TYR A 104 3.17 21.20 8.52
N PRO A 105 3.65 20.00 8.93
CA PRO A 105 4.98 19.86 9.48
C PRO A 105 6.06 20.37 8.51
N LEU A 106 6.94 21.26 8.99
CA LEU A 106 7.97 21.89 8.15
C LEU A 106 9.01 20.90 7.63
N ASN A 107 9.31 19.86 8.40
CA ASN A 107 10.44 18.94 8.16
C ASN A 107 9.95 17.51 7.96
N VAL A 108 9.21 17.25 6.87
CA VAL A 108 8.94 15.87 6.44
C VAL A 108 10.15 15.38 5.62
N PRO A 109 10.90 14.36 6.10
CA PRO A 109 12.13 13.91 5.45
C PRO A 109 11.91 13.57 3.96
N PRO A 110 12.69 14.13 3.02
CA PRO A 110 12.56 13.82 1.60
C PRO A 110 12.86 12.34 1.32
N PRO A 111 12.38 11.77 0.19
CA PRO A 111 12.84 10.46 -0.23
C PRO A 111 14.33 10.54 -0.61
N THR A 112 15.06 9.43 -0.43
CA THR A 112 16.50 9.37 -0.73
C THR A 112 16.80 9.72 -2.20
N THR A 113 15.93 9.30 -3.12
CA THR A 113 16.07 9.53 -4.56
C THR A 113 14.79 10.15 -5.13
N PRO A 114 14.61 11.49 -5.01
CA PRO A 114 13.36 12.17 -5.37
C PRO A 114 13.16 12.34 -6.88
N GLU A 115 14.23 12.29 -7.68
CA GLU A 115 14.14 12.37 -9.14
C GLU A 115 14.25 10.99 -9.78
N ILE A 116 13.33 10.69 -10.69
CA ILE A 116 13.27 9.41 -11.42
C ILE A 116 13.38 9.71 -12.91
N SER A 117 14.38 9.15 -13.57
CA SER A 117 14.57 9.31 -15.02
C SER A 117 14.20 8.03 -15.74
N ILE A 118 13.18 8.08 -16.59
CA ILE A 118 12.69 6.90 -17.34
C ILE A 118 12.82 7.16 -18.83
N ASN A 119 13.51 6.24 -19.52
CA ASN A 119 13.55 6.18 -20.97
C ASN A 119 12.52 5.15 -21.46
N GLY A 120 11.58 5.60 -22.30
CA GLY A 120 10.47 4.80 -22.83
C GLY A 120 10.78 4.02 -24.10
N ILE A 121 11.98 4.12 -24.68
CA ILE A 121 12.34 3.36 -25.89
C ILE A 121 12.20 1.85 -25.61
N GLY A 122 11.33 1.19 -26.37
CA GLY A 122 11.09 -0.25 -26.27
C GLY A 122 10.24 -0.68 -25.05
N LYS A 123 9.70 0.26 -24.27
CA LYS A 123 8.87 -0.03 -23.10
C LYS A 123 7.39 0.16 -23.40
N SER A 124 6.55 -0.71 -22.86
CA SER A 124 5.10 -0.49 -22.83
C SER A 124 4.75 0.63 -21.83
N ASP A 125 3.50 1.12 -21.88
CA ASP A 125 3.00 2.04 -20.85
C ASP A 125 3.08 1.42 -19.45
N GLU A 126 2.80 0.12 -19.34
CA GLU A 126 2.83 -0.62 -18.08
C GLU A 126 4.26 -0.70 -17.51
N ASP A 127 5.26 -0.96 -18.35
CA ASP A 127 6.66 -0.99 -17.92
C ASP A 127 7.11 0.35 -17.34
N ILE A 128 6.71 1.45 -17.99
CA ILE A 128 7.05 2.81 -17.55
C ILE A 128 6.38 3.13 -16.21
N ILE A 129 5.10 2.75 -16.06
CA ILE A 129 4.35 2.97 -14.82
C ILE A 129 4.94 2.13 -13.69
N ARG A 130 5.19 0.85 -13.94
CA ARG A 130 5.78 -0.09 -12.98
C ARG A 130 7.14 0.38 -12.49
N GLU A 131 8.00 0.85 -13.39
CA GLU A 131 9.32 1.39 -13.04
C GLU A 131 9.20 2.62 -12.12
N ALA A 132 8.30 3.55 -12.43
CA ALA A 132 8.07 4.71 -11.56
C ALA A 132 7.54 4.30 -10.18
N VAL A 133 6.55 3.41 -10.13
CA VAL A 133 5.95 2.96 -8.86
C VAL A 133 6.97 2.21 -8.01
N PHE A 134 7.70 1.25 -8.59
CA PHE A 134 8.65 0.42 -7.84
C PHE A 134 9.88 1.21 -7.36
N HIS A 135 10.25 2.30 -8.04
CA HIS A 135 11.26 3.23 -7.52
C HIS A 135 10.80 3.95 -6.24
N THR A 136 9.49 4.21 -6.09
CA THR A 136 8.96 4.85 -4.88
C THR A 136 8.70 3.86 -3.75
N TYR A 137 8.15 2.70 -4.07
CA TYR A 137 7.77 1.67 -3.12
C TYR A 137 7.64 0.32 -3.83
N ASN A 138 8.55 -0.59 -3.52
CA ASN A 138 8.45 -1.99 -3.93
C ASN A 138 7.88 -2.83 -2.77
N ILE A 139 6.61 -3.22 -2.87
CA ILE A 139 5.92 -4.01 -1.84
C ILE A 139 6.53 -5.39 -1.62
N GLU A 140 7.22 -5.93 -2.63
CA GLU A 140 7.88 -7.25 -2.52
C GLU A 140 8.96 -7.26 -1.43
N GLU A 141 9.60 -6.11 -1.16
CA GLU A 141 10.60 -6.03 -0.10
C GLU A 141 10.00 -6.24 1.29
N ASP A 142 8.78 -5.74 1.52
CA ASP A 142 8.08 -5.91 2.79
C ASP A 142 7.48 -7.32 2.91
N ASP A 143 7.04 -7.90 1.79
CA ASP A 143 6.62 -9.31 1.72
C ASP A 143 7.77 -10.26 2.08
N ILE A 144 8.92 -10.08 1.45
CA ILE A 144 10.10 -10.91 1.70
C ILE A 144 10.54 -10.82 3.17
N LYS A 145 10.56 -9.61 3.75
CA LYS A 145 10.92 -9.43 5.17
C LYS A 145 9.97 -10.19 6.09
N LEU A 146 8.66 -10.02 5.92
CA LEU A 146 7.68 -10.71 6.76
C LEU A 146 7.79 -12.23 6.63
N ARG A 147 7.94 -12.75 5.41
CA ARG A 147 8.11 -14.19 5.20
C ARG A 147 9.42 -14.73 5.78
N PHE A 148 10.49 -13.93 5.78
CA PHE A 148 11.79 -14.33 6.29
C PHE A 148 11.82 -14.41 7.82
N SER A 149 11.15 -13.48 8.52
CA SER A 149 11.08 -13.52 10.00
C SER A 149 9.71 -13.05 10.49
N PRO A 150 8.67 -13.92 10.44
CA PRO A 150 7.32 -13.53 10.82
C PRO A 150 7.17 -13.15 12.30
N SER A 151 8.07 -13.65 13.16
CA SER A 151 8.15 -13.25 14.58
C SER A 151 8.52 -11.78 14.78
N ASP A 152 9.10 -11.12 13.77
CA ASP A 152 9.48 -9.70 13.82
C ASP A 152 8.33 -8.77 13.38
N PHE A 153 7.07 -9.25 13.33
CA PHE A 153 5.89 -8.51 12.87
C PHE A 153 5.82 -7.08 13.42
N GLU A 154 5.86 -6.91 14.75
CA GLU A 154 5.80 -5.60 15.41
C GLU A 154 7.06 -4.77 15.17
N LYS A 155 8.23 -5.40 15.05
CA LYS A 155 9.49 -4.71 14.77
C LYS A 155 9.48 -4.10 13.38
N TYR A 156 8.95 -4.81 12.37
CA TYR A 156 8.80 -4.27 11.02
C TYR A 156 7.86 -3.06 10.96
N ARG A 157 6.91 -2.97 11.89
CA ARG A 157 6.04 -1.80 12.04
C ARG A 157 6.76 -0.66 12.79
N GLY A 158 7.42 -0.98 13.89
CA GLY A 158 8.13 -0.01 14.73
C GLY A 158 9.28 0.68 14.00
N ASP A 159 10.07 -0.09 13.26
CA ASP A 159 11.27 0.35 12.55
C ASP A 159 11.02 0.55 11.04
N TYR A 160 9.77 0.82 10.64
CA TYR A 160 9.42 0.93 9.22
C TYR A 160 10.20 2.07 8.54
N PRO A 161 10.84 1.82 7.38
CA PRO A 161 11.69 2.80 6.72
C PRO A 161 10.89 4.02 6.24
N ILE A 162 11.62 5.10 5.92
CA ILE A 162 11.02 6.27 5.28
C ILE A 162 10.47 5.85 3.92
N ARG A 163 9.13 5.79 3.83
CA ARG A 163 8.38 5.63 2.60
C ARG A 163 7.65 6.94 2.30
N ARG A 164 7.82 7.48 1.09
CA ARG A 164 7.15 8.70 0.64
C ARG A 164 6.12 8.39 -0.44
N GLU A 165 5.10 9.24 -0.56
CA GLU A 165 4.07 9.13 -1.60
C GLU A 165 4.50 9.75 -2.93
N PHE A 166 3.81 9.39 -4.02
CA PHE A 166 4.16 9.77 -5.40
C PHE A 166 4.35 11.29 -5.60
N THR A 167 3.61 12.12 -4.86
CA THR A 167 3.70 13.60 -4.89
C THR A 167 5.05 14.15 -4.44
N SER A 168 5.87 13.31 -3.81
CA SER A 168 7.24 13.62 -3.37
C SER A 168 8.29 13.34 -4.44
N TYR A 169 7.92 12.73 -5.57
CA TYR A 169 8.84 12.33 -6.63
C TYR A 169 8.60 13.13 -7.92
N THR A 170 9.69 13.42 -8.63
CA THR A 170 9.68 14.10 -9.93
C THR A 170 10.19 13.20 -11.03
N LEU A 171 9.37 12.97 -12.06
CA LEU A 171 9.67 12.14 -13.22
C LEU A 171 10.23 12.97 -14.37
N ARG A 172 11.39 12.55 -14.88
CA ARG A 172 11.98 12.99 -16.15
C ARG A 172 11.73 11.92 -17.20
N LEU A 173 10.68 12.09 -18.00
CA LEU A 173 10.22 11.09 -18.98
C LEU A 173 10.76 11.40 -20.38
N LYS A 174 11.67 10.56 -20.89
CA LYS A 174 12.23 10.66 -22.25
C LYS A 174 11.61 9.59 -23.15
N SER A 175 11.16 9.98 -24.35
CA SER A 175 10.61 9.06 -25.36
C SER A 175 9.50 8.13 -24.81
N CYS A 176 8.73 8.60 -23.83
CA CYS A 176 7.63 7.84 -23.23
C CYS A 176 6.30 8.15 -23.94
N PRO A 177 5.42 7.17 -24.18
CA PRO A 177 4.11 7.41 -24.76
C PRO A 177 3.26 8.40 -23.94
N GLY A 178 2.30 9.06 -24.59
CA GLY A 178 1.44 10.05 -23.93
C GLY A 178 0.56 9.46 -22.82
N LYS A 179 0.15 8.19 -22.96
CA LYS A 179 -0.75 7.52 -22.00
C LYS A 179 -0.08 7.29 -20.65
N SER A 180 1.10 6.67 -20.60
CA SER A 180 1.87 6.52 -19.35
C SER A 180 2.17 7.85 -18.68
N ARG A 181 2.53 8.90 -19.45
CA ARG A 181 2.73 10.25 -18.91
C ARG A 181 1.48 10.77 -18.19
N GLN A 182 0.29 10.59 -18.76
CA GLN A 182 -0.96 11.05 -18.15
C GLN A 182 -1.30 10.25 -16.90
N ILE A 183 -1.22 8.92 -16.96
CA ILE A 183 -1.49 8.05 -15.81
C ILE A 183 -0.59 8.41 -14.63
N LEU A 184 0.71 8.62 -14.88
CA LEU A 184 1.65 8.99 -13.83
C LEU A 184 1.32 10.34 -13.18
N LYS A 185 0.88 11.33 -13.96
CA LYS A 185 0.37 12.59 -13.41
C LYS A 185 -0.88 12.39 -12.55
N ASP A 186 -1.82 11.57 -13.03
CA ASP A 186 -3.08 11.30 -12.33
C ASP A 186 -2.85 10.52 -11.02
N MET A 187 -1.80 9.70 -10.96
CA MET A 187 -1.33 9.07 -9.73
C MET A 187 -0.70 10.06 -8.74
N GLY A 188 -0.35 11.27 -9.18
CA GLY A 188 0.20 12.34 -8.33
C GLY A 188 1.70 12.57 -8.48
N PHE A 189 2.40 11.88 -9.39
CA PHE A 189 3.79 12.20 -9.68
C PHE A 189 3.93 13.60 -10.29
N ARG A 190 5.00 14.31 -9.93
CA ARG A 190 5.38 15.54 -10.64
C ARG A 190 6.08 15.14 -11.92
N VAL A 191 5.58 15.55 -13.09
CA VAL A 191 6.25 15.25 -14.37
C VAL A 191 6.87 16.53 -14.92
N SER A 192 8.20 16.58 -14.97
CA SER A 192 8.91 17.68 -15.64
C SER A 192 8.88 17.48 -17.16
N ILE A 193 8.73 18.58 -17.89
CA ILE A 193 8.80 18.61 -19.36
C ILE A 193 10.24 18.42 -19.81
#